data_AF-A0A368VG48-F1
#
_entry.id   AF-A0A368VG48-F1
#
_cell.length_a   1.000
_cell.length_b   1.000
_cell.length_c   1.000
_cell.angle_alpha   90.00
_cell.angle_beta   90.00
_cell.angle_gamma   90.00
#
_symmetry.space_group_name_H-M   'P 1'
#
loop_
_entity.id
_entity.type
_entity.pdbx_description
1 polymer ?
#
loop_
_entity_poly.entity_id
_entity_poly.type
_entity_poly.pdbx_seq_one_letter_code
_entity_poly.pdbx_strand_id
1 'polypeptide(L)'
;MAESALERLAARLRGVLVSVEIARAAVHSAAESAGESRDGLVAATYGTEDAELVEGIGGAAQVVLDLEYEIDRADAARSLIERYLASLGVDGSSPGVEDGTGDGSVPAAGRPEFGSPEWVAEVGRRIAPEEGTHVTTGIGFDDHGTEVGRIRSTEDHLAEQTYTFLADSVQFPKPLGWRVGDKLATVAHTETKFAMWMRQHGIRNLTVVINHRKVCGRPHGCQVAVRTILPRGSTMTVISSMSGIRWELKGVATP
;
A
#
# COMPACT_ATOMS: atom_id res chain seq x y z
N MET A 1 38.09 -23.37 -7.54
CA MET A 1 36.93 -23.16 -8.44
C MET A 1 36.36 -21.80 -8.12
N ALA A 2 36.27 -20.90 -9.09
CA ALA A 2 35.78 -19.54 -8.84
C ALA A 2 34.25 -19.58 -8.72
N GLU A 3 33.73 -19.10 -7.58
CA GLU A 3 32.31 -18.83 -7.39
C GLU A 3 31.81 -17.93 -8.52
N SER A 4 30.67 -18.27 -9.11
CA SER A 4 30.10 -17.47 -10.20
C SER A 4 29.63 -16.11 -9.68
N ALA A 5 29.57 -15.11 -10.55
CA ALA A 5 29.03 -13.79 -10.17
C ALA A 5 27.58 -13.86 -9.69
N LEU A 6 26.83 -14.85 -10.19
CA LEU A 6 25.44 -15.12 -9.84
C LEU A 6 25.30 -15.66 -8.41
N GLU A 7 26.16 -16.60 -8.01
CA GLU A 7 26.20 -17.15 -6.65
C GLU A 7 26.55 -16.07 -5.62
N ARG A 8 27.53 -15.19 -5.93
CA ARG A 8 27.87 -14.04 -5.07
C ARG A 8 26.71 -13.06 -4.91
N LEU A 9 25.96 -12.79 -5.98
CA LEU A 9 24.78 -11.92 -5.93
C LEU A 9 23.68 -12.55 -5.06
N ALA A 10 23.38 -13.83 -5.28
CA ALA A 10 22.40 -14.56 -4.48
C ALA A 10 22.78 -14.60 -3.00
N ALA A 11 24.05 -14.85 -2.67
CA ALA A 11 24.55 -14.81 -1.29
C ALA A 11 24.38 -13.44 -0.65
N ARG A 12 24.69 -12.35 -1.36
CA ARG A 12 24.49 -10.98 -0.87
C ARG A 12 23.01 -10.67 -0.60
N LEU A 13 22.12 -11.05 -1.52
CA LEU A 13 20.69 -10.83 -1.37
C LEU A 13 20.10 -11.61 -0.19
N ARG A 14 20.55 -12.85 0.03
CA ARG A 14 20.20 -13.61 1.25
C ARG A 14 20.70 -12.90 2.52
N GLY A 15 21.89 -12.30 2.49
CA GLY A 15 22.38 -11.46 3.59
C GLY A 15 21.51 -10.22 3.84
N VAL A 16 20.99 -9.59 2.78
CA VAL A 16 20.02 -8.50 2.89
C VAL A 16 18.71 -8.99 3.51
N LEU A 17 18.18 -10.16 3.11
CA LEU A 17 16.97 -10.73 3.73
C LEU A 17 17.14 -10.94 5.23
N VAL A 18 18.28 -11.47 5.68
CA VAL A 18 18.57 -11.62 7.12
C VAL A 18 18.58 -10.26 7.82
N SER A 19 19.17 -9.23 7.18
CA SER A 19 19.22 -7.88 7.75
C SER A 19 17.82 -7.24 7.85
N VAL A 20 16.98 -7.45 6.83
CA VAL A 20 15.58 -7.01 6.81
C VAL A 20 14.78 -7.67 7.93
N GLU A 21 14.96 -8.98 8.17
CA GLU A 21 14.29 -9.67 9.27
C GLU A 21 14.70 -9.15 10.65
N ILE A 22 16.00 -8.87 10.84
CA ILE A 22 16.50 -8.28 12.10
C ILE A 22 15.86 -6.89 12.30
N ALA A 23 15.85 -6.05 11.27
CA ALA A 23 15.25 -4.72 11.34
C ALA A 23 13.75 -4.80 11.63
N ARG A 24 13.03 -5.69 10.94
CA ARG A 24 11.60 -5.92 11.13
C ARG A 24 11.27 -6.35 12.56
N ALA A 25 12.02 -7.31 13.11
CA ALA A 25 11.84 -7.74 14.50
C ALA A 25 12.06 -6.60 15.49
N ALA A 26 13.06 -5.74 15.25
CA ALA A 26 13.31 -4.57 16.10
C ALA A 26 12.18 -3.53 16.01
N VAL A 27 11.68 -3.24 14.81
CA VAL A 27 10.56 -2.30 14.60
C VAL A 27 9.27 -2.84 15.24
N HIS A 28 9.00 -4.14 15.13
CA HIS A 28 7.86 -4.79 15.79
C HIS A 28 7.94 -4.66 17.31
N SER A 29 9.09 -4.96 17.91
CA SER A 29 9.29 -4.81 19.36
C SER A 29 9.15 -3.35 19.80
N ALA A 30 9.59 -2.40 18.98
CA ALA A 30 9.38 -0.98 19.23
C ALA A 30 7.89 -0.58 19.16
N ALA A 31 7.14 -1.11 18.20
CA ALA A 31 5.71 -0.86 18.06
C ALA A 31 4.92 -1.38 19.27
N GLU A 32 5.23 -2.60 19.73
CA GLU A 32 4.65 -3.19 20.95
C GLU A 32 4.96 -2.31 22.17
N SER A 33 6.22 -1.94 22.38
CA SER A 33 6.65 -1.11 23.51
C SER A 33 6.00 0.28 23.51
N ALA A 34 5.85 0.89 22.32
CA ALA A 34 5.17 2.16 22.14
C ALA A 34 3.66 2.04 22.41
N GLY A 35 3.04 0.94 21.97
CA GLY A 35 1.64 0.63 22.25
C GLY A 35 1.37 0.46 23.74
N GLU A 36 2.19 -0.32 24.45
CA GLU A 36 2.10 -0.50 25.90
C GLU A 36 2.26 0.83 26.65
N SER A 37 3.25 1.65 26.23
CA SER A 37 3.49 2.96 26.83
C SER A 37 2.32 3.92 26.62
N ARG A 38 1.73 3.93 25.41
CA ARG A 38 0.51 4.68 25.10
C ARG A 38 -0.64 4.26 25.99
N ASP A 39 -0.88 2.95 26.11
CA ASP A 39 -2.00 2.43 26.89
C ASP A 39 -1.84 2.74 28.39
N GLY A 40 -0.60 2.67 28.90
CA GLY A 40 -0.27 3.11 30.25
C GLY A 40 -0.53 4.62 30.45
N LEU A 41 -0.17 5.45 29.47
CA LEU A 41 -0.45 6.89 29.51
C LEU A 41 -1.96 7.16 29.54
N VAL A 42 -2.72 6.56 28.63
CA VAL A 42 -4.19 6.68 28.57
C VAL A 42 -4.85 6.29 29.89
N ALA A 43 -4.41 5.18 30.50
CA ALA A 43 -4.93 4.71 31.77
C ALA A 43 -4.60 5.68 32.93
N ALA A 44 -3.37 6.20 32.98
CA ALA A 44 -2.93 7.12 34.02
C ALA A 44 -3.65 8.48 33.94
N THR A 45 -4.15 8.84 32.76
CA THR A 45 -4.71 10.16 32.47
C THR A 45 -6.22 10.12 32.26
N TYR A 46 -6.86 9.00 32.57
CA TYR A 46 -8.28 8.81 32.37
C TYR A 46 -9.09 9.88 33.12
N GLY A 47 -9.93 10.61 32.39
CA GLY A 47 -10.79 11.67 32.93
C GLY A 47 -10.13 13.05 33.03
N THR A 48 -8.90 13.23 32.55
CA THR A 48 -8.32 14.56 32.38
C THR A 48 -8.80 15.23 31.10
N GLU A 49 -8.92 16.56 31.13
CA GLU A 49 -9.21 17.41 29.97
C GLU A 49 -7.97 18.21 29.52
N ASP A 50 -6.79 17.86 30.02
CA ASP A 50 -5.54 18.52 29.65
C ASP A 50 -5.20 18.32 28.17
N ALA A 51 -5.19 19.41 27.42
CA ALA A 51 -5.03 19.39 25.97
C ALA A 51 -3.63 18.95 25.51
N GLU A 52 -2.58 19.33 26.23
CA GLU A 52 -1.20 18.96 25.90
C GLU A 52 -1.01 17.46 26.07
N LEU A 53 -1.65 16.90 27.08
CA LEU A 53 -1.59 15.47 27.35
C LEU A 53 -2.44 14.64 26.39
N VAL A 54 -3.60 15.14 25.95
CA VAL A 54 -4.39 14.52 24.87
C VAL A 54 -3.59 14.53 23.55
N GLU A 55 -2.90 15.62 23.25
CA GLU A 55 -2.01 15.72 22.08
C GLU A 55 -0.85 14.70 22.18
N GLY A 56 -0.22 14.58 23.34
CA GLY A 56 0.84 13.59 23.60
C GLY A 56 0.40 12.14 23.38
N ILE A 57 -0.82 11.79 23.82
CA ILE A 57 -1.41 10.46 23.56
C ILE A 57 -1.63 10.24 22.05
N GLY A 58 -2.13 11.26 21.35
CA GLY A 58 -2.29 11.23 19.89
C GLY A 58 -0.96 11.01 19.17
N GLY A 59 0.09 11.71 19.59
CA GLY A 59 1.45 11.52 19.07
C GLY A 59 1.99 10.12 19.30
N ALA A 60 1.79 9.55 20.49
CA ALA A 60 2.18 8.16 20.79
C ALA A 60 1.41 7.14 19.93
N ALA A 61 0.11 7.36 19.70
CA ALA A 61 -0.67 6.53 18.78
C ALA A 61 -0.15 6.62 17.34
N GLN A 62 0.27 7.81 16.89
CA GLN A 62 0.84 8.00 15.55
C GLN A 62 2.17 7.25 15.40
N VAL A 63 3.04 7.27 16.42
CA VAL A 63 4.31 6.51 16.40
C VAL A 63 4.06 5.01 16.21
N VAL A 64 3.03 4.44 16.87
CA VAL A 64 2.69 3.03 16.69
C VAL A 64 2.29 2.76 15.23
N LEU A 65 1.43 3.59 14.65
CA LEU A 65 1.00 3.46 13.26
C LEU A 65 2.17 3.59 12.27
N ASP A 66 3.11 4.51 12.52
CA ASP A 66 4.28 4.70 11.67
C ASP A 66 5.21 3.48 11.73
N LEU A 67 5.38 2.87 12.90
CA LEU A 67 6.16 1.65 13.07
C LEU A 67 5.50 0.45 12.38
N GLU A 68 4.17 0.30 12.50
CA GLU A 68 3.41 -0.71 11.76
C GLU A 68 3.54 -0.53 10.24
N TYR A 69 3.52 0.71 9.76
CA TYR A 69 3.74 1.03 8.35
C TYR A 69 5.16 0.64 7.88
N GLU A 70 6.19 0.86 8.69
CA GLU A 70 7.56 0.43 8.35
C GLU A 70 7.74 -1.10 8.40
N ILE A 71 6.95 -1.83 9.20
CA ILE A 71 6.89 -3.29 9.16
C ILE A 71 6.32 -3.77 7.83
N ASP A 72 5.19 -3.22 7.40
CA ASP A 72 4.58 -3.54 6.10
C ASP A 72 5.55 -3.26 4.94
N ARG A 73 6.31 -2.17 5.03
CA ARG A 73 7.34 -1.81 4.04
C ARG A 73 8.49 -2.82 4.03
N ALA A 74 8.94 -3.28 5.19
CA ALA A 74 9.96 -4.32 5.29
C ALA A 74 9.48 -5.65 4.67
N ASP A 75 8.22 -6.02 4.90
CA ASP A 75 7.60 -7.23 4.33
C ASP A 75 7.47 -7.15 2.80
N ALA A 76 7.12 -5.97 2.26
CA ALA A 76 7.09 -5.73 0.82
C ALA A 76 8.49 -5.85 0.18
N ALA A 77 9.51 -5.24 0.81
CA ALA A 77 10.89 -5.30 0.34
C ALA A 77 11.44 -6.75 0.36
N ARG A 78 11.18 -7.49 1.44
CA ARG A 78 11.50 -8.91 1.55
C ARG A 78 10.88 -9.71 0.42
N SER A 79 9.58 -9.54 0.19
CA SER A 79 8.84 -10.28 -0.85
C SER A 79 9.43 -10.04 -2.24
N LEU A 80 9.88 -8.82 -2.54
CA LEU A 80 10.56 -8.50 -3.80
C LEU A 80 11.91 -9.21 -3.94
N ILE A 81 12.71 -9.25 -2.87
CA ILE A 81 14.04 -9.90 -2.88
C ILE A 81 13.89 -11.42 -2.99
N GLU A 82 12.96 -12.03 -2.28
CA GLU A 82 12.67 -13.47 -2.36
C GLU A 82 12.23 -13.87 -3.79
N ARG A 83 11.35 -13.08 -4.42
CA ARG A 83 10.95 -13.29 -5.82
C ARG A 83 12.13 -13.20 -6.78
N TYR A 84 13.00 -12.21 -6.60
CA TYR A 84 14.17 -12.07 -7.45
C TYR A 84 15.14 -13.25 -7.26
N LEU A 85 15.39 -13.68 -6.03
CA LEU A 85 16.18 -14.88 -5.74
C LEU A 85 15.59 -16.14 -6.41
N ALA A 86 14.27 -16.33 -6.35
CA ALA A 86 13.60 -17.45 -7.03
C ALA A 86 13.79 -17.39 -8.55
N SER A 87 13.73 -16.19 -9.15
CA SER A 87 13.93 -16.01 -10.59
C SER A 87 15.36 -16.32 -11.07
N LEU A 88 16.35 -16.28 -10.17
CA LEU A 88 17.74 -16.61 -10.50
C LEU A 88 17.99 -18.13 -10.60
N GLY A 89 17.02 -18.98 -10.26
CA GLY A 89 17.13 -20.44 -10.43
C GLY A 89 18.20 -21.12 -9.58
N VAL A 90 18.72 -20.44 -8.54
CA VAL A 90 19.85 -20.91 -7.71
C VAL A 90 19.46 -22.07 -6.78
N ASP A 91 18.17 -22.43 -6.72
CA ASP A 91 17.68 -23.55 -5.91
C ASP A 91 17.49 -24.85 -6.72
N GLY A 92 18.05 -24.93 -7.94
CA GLY A 92 18.21 -26.20 -8.67
C GLY A 92 16.92 -26.90 -9.10
N SER A 93 15.76 -26.26 -8.97
CA SER A 93 14.48 -26.79 -9.43
C SER A 93 14.13 -26.18 -10.79
N SER A 94 14.63 -26.79 -11.86
CA SER A 94 13.99 -26.62 -13.18
C SER A 94 12.63 -27.33 -13.15
N PRO A 95 11.55 -26.74 -13.70
CA PRO A 95 10.37 -27.52 -14.04
C PRO A 95 10.74 -28.40 -15.23
N GLY A 96 10.89 -29.69 -14.99
CA GLY A 96 10.97 -30.69 -16.04
C GLY A 96 9.69 -30.67 -16.86
N VAL A 97 9.84 -30.48 -18.17
CA VAL A 97 8.80 -30.78 -19.14
C VAL A 97 8.77 -32.31 -19.26
N GLU A 98 7.79 -32.95 -18.63
CA GLU A 98 7.44 -34.33 -18.93
C GLU A 98 6.09 -34.38 -19.64
N ASP A 99 6.17 -34.83 -20.88
CA ASP A 99 5.11 -35.18 -21.80
C ASP A 99 4.57 -36.58 -21.41
N GLY A 100 3.25 -36.77 -21.37
CA GLY A 100 2.67 -38.12 -21.21
C GLY A 100 1.36 -38.25 -20.44
N THR A 101 0.26 -38.15 -21.18
CA THR A 101 -0.95 -39.01 -21.08
C THR A 101 -1.67 -39.18 -19.73
N GLY A 102 -2.76 -38.42 -19.60
CA GLY A 102 -4.11 -38.94 -19.33
C GLY A 102 -4.39 -39.62 -17.98
N ASP A 103 -4.98 -38.88 -17.05
CA ASP A 103 -6.11 -39.38 -16.27
C ASP A 103 -6.99 -38.20 -15.83
N GLY A 104 -8.30 -38.42 -15.78
CA GLY A 104 -9.34 -37.43 -15.54
C GLY A 104 -9.24 -36.78 -14.17
N SER A 105 -8.42 -35.75 -14.05
CA SER A 105 -8.46 -34.83 -12.93
C SER A 105 -9.59 -33.83 -13.15
N VAL A 106 -10.57 -33.89 -12.25
CA VAL A 106 -11.51 -32.79 -11.97
C VAL A 106 -10.72 -31.47 -12.00
N PRO A 107 -11.11 -30.45 -12.77
CA PRO A 107 -10.33 -29.24 -12.86
C PRO A 107 -10.26 -28.63 -11.47
N ALA A 108 -9.06 -28.58 -10.89
CA ALA A 108 -8.76 -27.70 -9.78
C ALA A 108 -9.26 -26.31 -10.22
N ALA A 109 -10.24 -25.77 -9.50
CA ALA A 109 -10.80 -24.46 -9.80
C ALA A 109 -9.63 -23.47 -9.89
N GLY A 110 -9.27 -23.10 -11.13
CA GLY A 110 -8.14 -22.24 -11.39
C GLY A 110 -8.35 -20.94 -10.63
N ARG A 111 -7.29 -20.43 -10.00
CA ARG A 111 -7.32 -19.10 -9.38
C ARG A 111 -7.87 -18.11 -10.40
N PRO A 112 -8.84 -17.24 -10.02
CA PRO A 112 -9.40 -16.26 -10.94
C PRO A 112 -8.32 -15.44 -11.64
N GLU A 113 -8.54 -15.15 -12.93
CA GLU A 113 -7.62 -14.33 -13.72
C GLU A 113 -7.49 -12.93 -13.10
N PHE A 114 -6.27 -12.39 -13.05
CA PHE A 114 -6.01 -11.08 -12.49
C PHE A 114 -6.84 -9.99 -13.20
N GLY A 115 -7.59 -9.21 -12.41
CA GLY A 115 -8.48 -8.17 -12.92
C GLY A 115 -9.84 -8.68 -13.43
N SER A 116 -10.11 -9.98 -13.41
CA SER A 116 -11.44 -10.52 -13.75
C SER A 116 -12.49 -10.12 -12.70
N PRO A 117 -13.79 -10.09 -13.03
CA PRO A 117 -14.85 -9.83 -12.06
C PRO A 117 -14.81 -10.78 -10.85
N GLU A 118 -14.48 -12.05 -11.06
CA GLU A 118 -14.37 -13.07 -10.02
C GLU A 118 -13.19 -12.78 -9.09
N TRP A 119 -12.05 -12.37 -9.66
CA TRP A 119 -10.88 -11.93 -8.89
C TRP A 119 -11.19 -10.68 -8.07
N VAL A 120 -11.84 -9.68 -8.67
CA VAL A 120 -12.26 -8.44 -7.97
C VAL A 120 -13.22 -8.76 -6.83
N ALA A 121 -14.15 -9.69 -7.03
CA ALA A 121 -15.08 -10.14 -6.00
C ALA A 121 -14.35 -10.87 -4.85
N GLU A 122 -13.33 -11.69 -5.17
CA GLU A 122 -12.48 -12.35 -4.17
C GLU A 122 -11.71 -11.34 -3.33
N VAL A 123 -11.06 -10.36 -3.97
CA VAL A 123 -10.38 -9.28 -3.26
C VAL A 123 -11.37 -8.46 -2.44
N GLY A 124 -12.55 -8.16 -2.99
CA GLY A 124 -13.62 -7.42 -2.33
C GLY A 124 -14.07 -8.02 -1.00
N ARG A 125 -14.15 -9.36 -0.90
CA ARG A 125 -14.47 -10.05 0.35
C ARG A 125 -13.45 -9.77 1.45
N ARG A 126 -12.18 -9.56 1.10
CA ARG A 126 -11.07 -9.30 2.05
C ARG A 126 -11.08 -7.86 2.61
N ILE A 127 -11.84 -6.97 1.99
CA ILE A 127 -11.98 -5.55 2.35
C ILE A 127 -13.45 -5.16 2.54
N ALA A 128 -14.31 -6.11 2.90
CA ALA A 128 -15.72 -5.85 3.13
C ALA A 128 -15.88 -4.65 4.11
N PRO A 129 -16.82 -3.72 3.84
CA PRO A 129 -17.02 -2.57 4.71
C PRO A 129 -17.31 -3.03 6.15
N GLU A 130 -16.64 -2.42 7.12
CA GLU A 130 -16.98 -2.62 8.53
C GLU A 130 -18.33 -1.94 8.80
N GLU A 131 -19.24 -2.64 9.47
CA GLU A 131 -20.60 -2.18 9.72
C GLU A 131 -20.58 -0.85 10.51
N GLY A 132 -21.34 0.14 10.04
CA GLY A 132 -21.39 1.47 10.65
C GLY A 132 -20.21 2.40 10.30
N THR A 133 -19.27 1.98 9.45
CA THR A 133 -18.14 2.83 9.03
C THR A 133 -18.26 3.28 7.58
N HIS A 134 -17.67 4.44 7.27
CA HIS A 134 -17.47 4.92 5.90
C HIS A 134 -16.01 4.79 5.44
N VAL A 135 -15.22 3.99 6.15
CA VAL A 135 -13.79 3.83 5.85
C VAL A 135 -13.62 3.03 4.58
N THR A 136 -12.97 3.66 3.60
CA THR A 136 -12.54 2.96 2.39
C THR A 136 -11.26 2.20 2.69
N THR A 137 -11.21 0.91 2.36
CA THR A 137 -9.99 0.11 2.36
C THR A 137 -9.69 -0.29 0.92
N GLY A 138 -8.41 -0.26 0.56
CA GLY A 138 -7.95 -0.72 -0.74
C GLY A 138 -6.73 -1.62 -0.63
N ILE A 139 -6.60 -2.52 -1.61
CA ILE A 139 -5.43 -3.39 -1.77
C ILE A 139 -4.80 -3.10 -3.13
N GLY A 140 -3.51 -2.84 -3.13
CA GLY A 140 -2.70 -2.58 -4.33
C GLY A 140 -2.02 -3.85 -4.84
N PHE A 141 -1.95 -3.98 -6.16
CA PHE A 141 -1.35 -5.10 -6.88
C PHE A 141 -0.45 -4.60 -7.99
N ASP A 142 0.72 -5.24 -8.15
CA ASP A 142 1.63 -4.99 -9.26
C ASP A 142 1.13 -5.57 -10.60
N ASP A 143 1.92 -5.38 -11.67
CA ASP A 143 1.58 -5.84 -13.03
C ASP A 143 1.48 -7.39 -13.15
N HIS A 144 1.96 -8.13 -12.13
CA HIS A 144 1.87 -9.59 -12.07
C HIS A 144 0.70 -10.06 -11.19
N GLY A 145 -0.12 -9.15 -10.67
CA GLY A 145 -1.19 -9.46 -9.74
C GLY A 145 -0.72 -9.82 -8.34
N THR A 146 0.53 -9.48 -7.99
CA THR A 146 1.05 -9.66 -6.64
C THR A 146 0.60 -8.52 -5.76
N GLU A 147 0.08 -8.82 -4.58
CA GLU A 147 -0.28 -7.81 -3.59
C GLU A 147 0.97 -7.10 -3.07
N VAL A 148 0.93 -5.77 -3.04
CA VAL A 148 2.06 -4.94 -2.61
C VAL A 148 1.72 -3.99 -1.46
N GLY A 149 0.47 -3.93 -1.04
CA GLY A 149 0.08 -3.15 0.13
C GLY A 149 -1.42 -3.00 0.32
N ARG A 150 -1.81 -2.60 1.53
CA ARG A 150 -3.19 -2.32 1.93
C ARG A 150 -3.24 -0.94 2.58
N ILE A 151 -4.18 -0.08 2.16
CA ILE A 151 -4.33 1.28 2.69
C ILE A 151 -5.79 1.58 3.01
N ARG A 152 -6.02 2.15 4.19
CA ARG A 152 -7.34 2.63 4.66
C ARG A 152 -7.47 4.14 4.49
N SER A 153 -8.69 4.64 4.31
CA SER A 153 -8.95 6.08 4.31
C SER A 153 -8.90 6.62 5.75
N THR A 154 -7.88 7.39 6.06
CA THR A 154 -7.66 8.00 7.38
C THR A 154 -6.74 9.21 7.23
N GLU A 155 -6.82 10.14 8.17
CA GLU A 155 -5.90 11.26 8.33
C GLU A 155 -4.66 10.74 9.07
N ASP A 156 -3.67 10.27 8.32
CA ASP A 156 -2.39 9.74 8.80
C ASP A 156 -1.21 10.53 8.19
N HIS A 157 0.03 10.19 8.55
CA HIS A 157 1.21 10.86 8.00
C HIS A 157 1.26 10.85 6.46
N LEU A 158 0.77 9.77 5.83
CA LEU A 158 0.69 9.70 4.37
C LEU A 158 -0.34 10.71 3.81
N ALA A 159 -1.43 10.96 4.52
CA ALA A 159 -2.37 12.04 4.22
C ALA A 159 -1.72 13.44 4.36
N GLU A 160 -0.90 13.68 5.39
CA GLU A 160 -0.17 14.94 5.59
C GLU A 160 0.86 15.20 4.47
N GLN A 161 1.63 14.18 4.09
CA GLN A 161 2.56 14.25 2.96
C GLN A 161 1.83 14.52 1.65
N THR A 162 0.69 13.85 1.46
CA THR A 162 -0.20 14.07 0.32
C THR A 162 -0.73 15.50 0.29
N TYR A 163 -1.13 16.04 1.44
CA TYR A 163 -1.57 17.42 1.59
C TYR A 163 -0.47 18.39 1.17
N THR A 164 0.72 18.24 1.75
CA THR A 164 1.88 19.10 1.46
C THR A 164 2.17 19.13 -0.04
N PHE A 165 2.20 17.95 -0.67
CA PHE A 165 2.43 17.85 -2.11
C PHE A 165 1.34 18.54 -2.95
N LEU A 166 0.06 18.32 -2.65
CA LEU A 166 -1.04 18.92 -3.42
C LEU A 166 -1.17 20.43 -3.17
N ALA A 167 -0.85 20.89 -1.97
CA ALA A 167 -0.77 22.29 -1.60
C ALA A 167 0.30 23.01 -2.44
N ASP A 168 1.47 22.39 -2.63
CA ASP A 168 2.56 22.99 -3.40
C ASP A 168 2.41 22.80 -4.91
N SER A 169 1.60 21.84 -5.36
CA SER A 169 1.43 21.54 -6.77
C SER A 169 0.69 22.65 -7.53
N VAL A 170 1.33 23.16 -8.59
CA VAL A 170 0.71 24.07 -9.56
C VAL A 170 -0.30 23.37 -10.49
N GLN A 171 -0.24 22.05 -10.57
CA GLN A 171 -1.12 21.25 -11.43
C GLN A 171 -2.42 20.86 -10.73
N PHE A 172 -2.46 20.91 -9.39
CA PHE A 172 -3.66 20.61 -8.63
C PHE A 172 -4.57 21.86 -8.62
N PRO A 173 -5.80 21.79 -9.15
CA PRO A 173 -6.72 22.91 -9.07
C PRO A 173 -7.17 23.09 -7.62
N LYS A 174 -6.70 24.17 -6.98
CA LYS A 174 -7.09 24.53 -5.63
C LYS A 174 -8.50 25.13 -5.64
N PRO A 175 -9.36 24.85 -4.65
CA PRO A 175 -10.66 25.51 -4.53
C PRO A 175 -10.53 27.03 -4.47
N LEU A 176 -11.52 27.76 -4.98
CA LEU A 176 -11.50 29.22 -4.93
C LEU A 176 -11.49 29.70 -3.47
N GLY A 177 -10.52 30.56 -3.12
CA GLY A 177 -10.36 31.06 -1.76
C GLY A 177 -9.66 30.10 -0.79
N TRP A 178 -9.24 28.92 -1.26
CA TRP A 178 -8.47 27.96 -0.47
C TRP A 178 -7.11 28.55 -0.05
N ARG A 179 -6.74 28.32 1.20
CA ARG A 179 -5.48 28.75 1.83
C ARG A 179 -4.70 27.53 2.32
N VAL A 180 -3.38 27.70 2.44
CA VAL A 180 -2.54 26.72 3.13
C VAL A 180 -3.05 26.58 4.58
N GLY A 181 -3.28 25.34 5.01
CA GLY A 181 -3.96 24.97 6.26
C GLY A 181 -5.41 24.54 6.09
N ASP A 182 -6.09 24.88 4.99
CA ASP A 182 -7.47 24.46 4.75
C ASP A 182 -7.54 22.96 4.42
N LYS A 183 -8.53 22.26 4.98
CA LYS A 183 -8.72 20.81 4.77
C LYS A 183 -8.96 20.47 3.29
N LEU A 184 -8.31 19.40 2.84
CA LEU A 184 -8.52 18.82 1.52
C LEU A 184 -8.88 17.34 1.68
N ALA A 185 -10.17 17.01 1.81
CA ALA A 185 -10.64 15.67 2.18
C ALA A 185 -10.04 14.52 1.34
N THR A 186 -9.68 14.77 0.08
CA THR A 186 -9.06 13.75 -0.79
C THR A 186 -7.69 13.27 -0.32
N VAL A 187 -6.99 14.00 0.54
CA VAL A 187 -5.67 13.60 1.03
C VAL A 187 -5.74 12.35 1.91
N ALA A 188 -6.84 12.20 2.67
CA ALA A 188 -7.10 11.03 3.49
C ALA A 188 -7.64 9.84 2.69
N HIS A 189 -8.05 10.03 1.44
CA HIS A 189 -8.67 8.98 0.65
C HIS A 189 -7.66 7.93 0.19
N THR A 190 -8.07 6.67 0.19
CA THR A 190 -7.26 5.50 -0.17
C THR A 190 -6.55 5.66 -1.53
N GLU A 191 -7.24 6.14 -2.57
CA GLU A 191 -6.66 6.25 -3.91
C GLU A 191 -5.53 7.28 -3.95
N THR A 192 -5.71 8.42 -3.30
CA THR A 192 -4.72 9.48 -3.25
C THR A 192 -3.48 9.04 -2.47
N LYS A 193 -3.68 8.31 -1.37
CA LYS A 193 -2.60 7.73 -0.58
C LYS A 193 -1.82 6.67 -1.35
N PHE A 194 -2.50 5.78 -2.09
CA PHE A 194 -1.81 4.87 -3.01
C PHE A 194 -1.00 5.61 -4.08
N ALA A 195 -1.51 6.74 -4.61
CA ALA A 195 -0.74 7.53 -5.57
C ALA A 195 0.53 8.14 -4.96
N MET A 196 0.45 8.65 -3.72
CA MET A 196 1.61 9.18 -3.01
C MET A 196 2.61 8.06 -2.70
N TRP A 197 2.12 6.92 -2.23
CA TRP A 197 2.92 5.73 -2.00
C TRP A 197 3.64 5.28 -3.29
N MET A 198 2.93 5.20 -4.42
CA MET A 198 3.54 4.90 -5.73
C MET A 198 4.65 5.87 -6.08
N ARG A 199 4.43 7.17 -5.87
CA ARG A 199 5.43 8.23 -6.14
C ARG A 199 6.68 8.03 -5.30
N GLN A 200 6.52 7.79 -3.99
CA GLN A 200 7.64 7.61 -3.06
C GLN A 200 8.46 6.34 -3.35
N HIS A 201 7.82 5.30 -3.87
CA HIS A 201 8.45 4.00 -4.15
C HIS A 201 8.87 3.81 -5.60
N GLY A 202 8.69 4.84 -6.46
CA GLY A 202 9.03 4.74 -7.88
C GLY A 202 8.17 3.74 -8.66
N ILE A 203 7.01 3.34 -8.13
CA ILE A 203 6.10 2.40 -8.78
C ILE A 203 5.38 3.11 -9.92
N ARG A 204 5.47 2.51 -11.10
CA ARG A 204 4.90 3.08 -12.33
C ARG A 204 3.49 2.60 -12.61
N ASN A 205 3.20 1.33 -12.36
CA ASN A 205 1.89 0.75 -12.58
C ASN A 205 1.38 0.10 -11.31
N LEU A 206 0.11 0.33 -10.99
CA LEU A 206 -0.54 -0.31 -9.86
C LEU A 206 -2.02 -0.52 -10.15
N THR A 207 -2.55 -1.69 -9.83
CA THR A 207 -3.99 -1.94 -9.78
C THR A 207 -4.45 -1.94 -8.33
N VAL A 208 -5.42 -1.09 -7.99
CA VAL A 208 -5.96 -0.95 -6.64
C VAL A 208 -7.41 -1.39 -6.65
N VAL A 209 -7.78 -2.36 -5.81
CA VAL A 209 -9.18 -2.72 -5.58
C VAL A 209 -9.65 -2.03 -4.30
N ILE A 210 -10.76 -1.28 -4.36
CA ILE A 210 -11.33 -0.54 -3.23
C ILE A 210 -12.74 -1.01 -2.88
N ASN A 211 -13.12 -0.91 -1.61
CA ASN A 211 -14.46 -1.22 -1.11
C ASN A 211 -15.42 -0.01 -1.15
N HIS A 212 -15.19 0.94 -2.05
CA HIS A 212 -16.04 2.10 -2.25
C HIS A 212 -16.64 2.10 -3.65
N ARG A 213 -17.87 2.59 -3.81
CA ARG A 213 -18.62 2.51 -5.08
C ARG A 213 -18.03 3.35 -6.21
N LYS A 214 -17.30 4.42 -5.89
CA LYS A 214 -16.78 5.37 -6.88
C LYS A 214 -15.49 6.04 -6.43
N VAL A 215 -14.61 6.34 -7.39
CA VAL A 215 -13.52 7.30 -7.20
C VAL A 215 -14.09 8.71 -7.33
N CYS A 216 -13.91 9.58 -6.33
CA CYS A 216 -14.48 10.92 -6.36
C CYS A 216 -13.92 11.77 -7.52
N GLY A 217 -14.81 12.52 -8.17
CA GLY A 217 -14.57 13.19 -9.45
C GLY A 217 -14.08 14.63 -9.34
N ARG A 218 -14.08 15.32 -10.48
CA ARG A 218 -13.65 16.73 -10.60
C ARG A 218 -14.54 17.69 -9.80
N PRO A 219 -14.03 18.90 -9.43
CA PRO A 219 -12.69 19.41 -9.74
C PRO A 219 -11.59 19.03 -8.75
N HIS A 220 -11.93 18.65 -7.52
CA HIS A 220 -10.95 18.44 -6.43
C HIS A 220 -10.85 17.00 -5.93
N GLY A 221 -11.54 16.04 -6.57
CA GLY A 221 -11.56 14.63 -6.15
C GLY A 221 -10.30 13.82 -6.48
N CYS A 222 -10.25 12.58 -6.00
CA CYS A 222 -9.18 11.60 -6.21
C CYS A 222 -8.80 11.45 -7.68
N GLN A 223 -9.75 11.52 -8.63
CA GLN A 223 -9.44 11.46 -10.05
C GLN A 223 -8.46 12.56 -10.51
N VAL A 224 -8.49 13.73 -9.87
CA VAL A 224 -7.57 14.84 -10.17
C VAL A 224 -6.32 14.77 -9.30
N ALA A 225 -6.50 14.51 -8.00
CA ALA A 225 -5.40 14.41 -7.04
C ALA A 225 -4.39 13.32 -7.43
N VAL A 226 -4.88 12.10 -7.72
CA VAL A 226 -4.03 10.96 -8.14
C VAL A 226 -3.21 11.33 -9.38
N ARG A 227 -3.85 11.88 -10.42
CA ARG A 227 -3.16 12.25 -11.65
C ARG A 227 -2.09 13.30 -11.41
N THR A 228 -2.35 14.22 -10.47
CA THR A 228 -1.41 15.28 -10.09
C THR A 228 -0.22 14.76 -9.29
N ILE A 229 -0.41 13.71 -8.49
CA ILE A 229 0.64 13.09 -7.68
C ILE A 229 1.53 12.19 -8.52
N LEU A 230 0.92 11.36 -9.36
CA LEU A 230 1.63 10.38 -10.16
C LEU A 230 2.56 11.05 -11.19
N PRO A 231 3.84 10.63 -11.25
CA PRO A 231 4.75 11.04 -12.31
C PRO A 231 4.20 10.74 -13.71
N ARG A 232 4.57 11.55 -14.70
CA ARG A 232 4.32 11.22 -16.11
C ARG A 232 4.85 9.82 -16.44
N GLY A 233 4.04 9.07 -17.17
CA GLY A 233 4.31 7.67 -17.53
C GLY A 233 3.86 6.65 -16.49
N SER A 234 3.42 7.08 -15.30
CA SER A 234 2.80 6.20 -14.31
C SER A 234 1.29 6.10 -14.50
N THR A 235 0.72 4.93 -14.20
CA THR A 235 -0.72 4.65 -14.27
C THR A 235 -1.19 3.92 -13.02
N MET A 236 -2.25 4.41 -12.39
CA MET A 236 -2.97 3.68 -11.36
C MET A 236 -4.34 3.27 -11.91
N THR A 237 -4.61 1.97 -11.95
CA THR A 237 -5.94 1.43 -12.22
C THR A 237 -6.66 1.26 -10.88
N VAL A 238 -7.80 1.92 -10.68
CA VAL A 238 -8.66 1.68 -9.51
C VAL A 238 -9.88 0.87 -9.94
N ILE A 239 -10.21 -0.19 -9.21
CA ILE A 239 -11.38 -1.03 -9.44
C ILE A 239 -12.24 -1.05 -8.18
N SER A 240 -13.52 -0.70 -8.32
CA SER A 240 -14.47 -0.80 -7.22
C SER A 240 -14.94 -2.25 -7.07
N SER A 241 -14.70 -2.88 -5.92
CA SER A 241 -15.24 -4.22 -5.64
C SER A 241 -16.76 -4.23 -5.47
N MET A 242 -17.37 -3.07 -5.21
CA MET A 242 -18.82 -2.94 -5.05
C MET A 242 -19.57 -2.76 -6.36
N SER A 243 -18.97 -2.09 -7.35
CA SER A 243 -19.62 -1.76 -8.62
C SER A 243 -18.98 -2.42 -9.84
N GLY A 244 -17.78 -2.97 -9.71
CA GLY A 244 -16.97 -3.50 -10.82
C GLY A 244 -16.40 -2.42 -11.74
N ILE A 245 -16.71 -1.14 -11.52
CA ILE A 245 -16.23 -0.04 -12.37
C ILE A 245 -14.72 0.12 -12.22
N ARG A 246 -14.05 0.34 -13.35
CA ARG A 246 -12.61 0.55 -13.47
C ARG A 246 -12.31 1.99 -13.87
N TRP A 247 -11.37 2.63 -13.17
CA TRP A 247 -10.83 3.95 -13.48
C TRP A 247 -9.33 3.85 -13.76
N GLU A 248 -8.91 4.26 -14.95
CA GLU A 248 -7.49 4.38 -15.29
C GLU A 248 -7.03 5.82 -15.07
N LEU A 249 -6.16 6.03 -14.08
CA LEU A 249 -5.69 7.34 -13.66
C LEU A 249 -4.21 7.51 -14.04
N LYS A 250 -3.97 8.32 -15.08
CA LYS A 250 -2.64 8.56 -15.65
C LYS A 250 -1.96 9.79 -15.04
N GLY A 251 -0.72 9.61 -14.61
CA GLY A 251 0.09 10.67 -14.03
C GLY A 251 0.42 11.78 -15.00
N VAL A 252 0.35 13.02 -14.52
CA VAL A 252 0.70 14.23 -15.26
C VAL A 252 1.80 15.06 -14.59
N ALA A 253 2.22 14.67 -13.38
CA ALA A 253 3.25 15.36 -12.62
C ALA A 253 4.54 15.43 -13.42
N THR A 254 5.09 16.64 -13.55
CA THR A 254 6.44 16.83 -14.03
C THR A 254 7.44 16.34 -12.97
N PRO A 255 8.62 15.84 -13.39
CA PRO A 255 9.71 15.50 -12.46
C PRO A 255 10.08 16.66 -11.55
#